data_AF-W9T9K8-F1
#
_entry.id   AF-W9T9K8-F1
#
_cell.length_a   1.000
_cell.length_b   1.000
_cell.length_c   1.000
_cell.angle_alpha   90.00
_cell.angle_beta   90.00
_cell.angle_gamma   90.00
#
_symmetry.space_group_name_H-M   'P 1'
#
loop_
_entity.id
_entity.type
_entity.pdbx_description
1 polymer ?
#
loop_
_entity_poly.entity_id
_entity_poly.type
_entity_poly.pdbx_seq_one_letter_code
_entity_poly.pdbx_strand_id
1 'polypeptide(L)'
;MKLIKSPVKLNSPIQETAKGIGAGAVVRWHDFGSLIYERGIYRDKLNGWTHCRTYGRYGSTSIECAPLLRVGSEMQIQRWRCDIQQVDGFSASKSELKEFATMDDMVVRNSPEMIDEISPAKLAKNLAWDEIRIISHVDHDYFATWAWDGRVFLMNSGGSHHFAAAKYIAARLEQPVELTGTYKIYGLCEQAITELRREYGMFVLSHEPDAWLGFNEAMARFKSTYYWKTLPRPHNHQRCAIFLPLKEKRSAMVARILKENNFQDLGAYLAGLAAQSQAVINKVNPP
;
A
#
# COMPACT_ATOMS: atom_id res chain seq x y z
N MET A 1 -36.98 8.50 -23.26
CA MET A 1 -35.79 9.10 -22.63
C MET A 1 -35.24 8.12 -21.60
N LYS A 2 -34.21 7.33 -21.96
CA LYS A 2 -33.60 6.32 -21.08
C LYS A 2 -32.66 7.01 -20.08
N LEU A 3 -33.09 7.17 -18.83
CA LEU A 3 -32.38 7.89 -17.76
C LEU A 3 -31.77 6.96 -16.71
N ILE A 4 -31.30 5.76 -17.09
CA ILE A 4 -30.46 4.94 -16.20
C ILE A 4 -29.33 4.35 -17.04
N LYS A 5 -28.15 4.98 -16.97
CA LYS A 5 -26.90 4.44 -17.53
C LYS A 5 -26.38 3.37 -16.56
N SER A 6 -26.56 2.09 -16.92
CA SER A 6 -26.01 0.91 -16.26
C SER A 6 -26.42 0.70 -14.78
N PRO A 7 -26.48 -0.55 -14.28
CA PRO A 7 -26.51 -0.77 -12.84
C PRO A 7 -25.16 -0.33 -12.30
N VAL A 8 -25.12 0.85 -11.69
CA VAL A 8 -23.91 1.38 -11.09
C VAL A 8 -23.49 0.45 -9.96
N LYS A 9 -22.35 -0.23 -10.14
CA LYS A 9 -21.87 -1.23 -9.18
C LYS A 9 -21.24 -0.53 -7.98
N LEU A 10 -22.05 -0.24 -6.96
CA LEU A 10 -21.59 0.39 -5.72
C LEU A 10 -20.60 -0.49 -4.95
N ASN A 11 -20.79 -1.82 -4.97
CA ASN A 11 -19.87 -2.79 -4.39
C ASN A 11 -18.64 -2.97 -5.30
N SER A 12 -17.52 -2.36 -4.92
CA SER A 12 -16.28 -2.34 -5.70
C SER A 12 -15.12 -2.83 -4.83
N PRO A 13 -14.99 -4.14 -4.59
CA PRO A 13 -13.93 -4.67 -3.74
C PRO A 13 -12.54 -4.34 -4.30
N ILE A 14 -11.58 -4.23 -3.39
CA ILE A 14 -10.15 -4.18 -3.70
C ILE A 14 -9.78 -5.46 -4.42
N GLN A 15 -9.07 -5.31 -5.53
CA GLN A 15 -8.49 -6.41 -6.29
C GLN A 15 -6.98 -6.35 -6.13
N GLU A 16 -6.39 -7.46 -5.69
CA GLU A 16 -4.94 -7.57 -5.61
C GLU A 16 -4.35 -7.61 -7.02
N THR A 17 -3.34 -6.77 -7.26
CA THR A 17 -2.60 -6.75 -8.51
C THR A 17 -1.48 -7.79 -8.47
N ALA A 18 -1.09 -8.29 -9.63
CA ALA A 18 0.07 -9.18 -9.74
C ALA A 18 1.32 -8.53 -9.12
N LYS A 19 2.06 -9.32 -8.35
CA LYS A 19 3.32 -8.91 -7.73
C LYS A 19 4.41 -8.87 -8.80
N GLY A 20 4.85 -7.68 -9.20
CA GLY A 20 6.03 -7.46 -10.04
C GLY A 20 7.20 -6.88 -9.24
N ILE A 21 8.35 -6.64 -9.86
CA ILE A 21 9.57 -6.15 -9.18
C ILE A 21 9.54 -4.67 -8.79
N GLY A 22 8.44 -3.96 -9.03
CA GLY A 22 8.30 -2.53 -8.70
C GLY A 22 7.72 -2.30 -7.30
N ALA A 23 8.46 -1.59 -6.44
CA ALA A 23 7.98 -1.18 -5.12
C ALA A 23 6.70 -0.33 -5.19
N GLY A 24 6.52 0.43 -6.28
CA GLY A 24 5.31 1.23 -6.53
C GLY A 24 4.02 0.43 -6.72
N ALA A 25 4.11 -0.88 -6.95
CA ALA A 25 2.95 -1.77 -7.02
C ALA A 25 2.41 -2.16 -5.63
N VAL A 26 3.20 -1.95 -4.57
CA VAL A 26 2.78 -2.26 -3.21
C VAL A 26 1.84 -1.19 -2.68
N VAL A 27 0.65 -1.60 -2.24
CA VAL A 27 -0.33 -0.70 -1.64
C VAL A 27 0.20 -0.17 -0.31
N ARG A 28 0.28 1.16 -0.18
CA ARG A 28 0.85 1.84 0.99
C ARG A 28 -0.16 2.00 2.13
N TRP A 29 -0.57 0.90 2.75
CA TRP A 29 -1.55 0.92 3.84
C TRP A 29 -1.07 1.67 5.10
N HIS A 30 0.25 1.71 5.35
CA HIS A 30 0.83 2.51 6.43
C HIS A 30 0.54 4.01 6.30
N ASP A 31 0.39 4.53 5.07
CA ASP A 31 0.05 5.93 4.81
C ASP A 31 -1.47 6.20 4.90
N PHE A 32 -2.31 5.18 5.09
CA PHE A 32 -3.76 5.29 4.92
C PHE A 32 -4.39 6.39 5.77
N GLY A 33 -3.86 6.66 6.97
CA GLY A 33 -4.36 7.73 7.83
C GLY A 33 -4.03 9.14 7.35
N SER A 34 -2.89 9.33 6.66
CA SER A 34 -2.34 10.62 6.27
C SER A 34 -1.76 10.54 4.86
N LEU A 35 -2.63 10.56 3.85
CA LEU A 35 -2.22 10.41 2.46
C LEU A 35 -1.65 11.72 1.92
N ILE A 36 -0.37 11.73 1.55
CA ILE A 36 0.34 12.94 1.10
C ILE A 36 -0.34 13.65 -0.08
N TYR A 37 -1.02 12.91 -0.94
CA TYR A 37 -1.71 13.45 -2.13
C TYR A 37 -3.14 13.92 -1.84
N GLU A 38 -3.66 13.73 -0.62
CA GLU A 38 -4.90 14.39 -0.20
C GLU A 38 -4.62 15.88 0.08
N ARG A 39 -5.61 16.72 -0.23
CA ARG A 39 -5.55 18.15 0.10
C ARG A 39 -5.41 18.31 1.61
N GLY A 40 -4.63 19.30 2.06
CA GLY A 40 -4.30 19.48 3.48
C GLY A 40 -5.52 19.52 4.42
N ILE A 41 -6.65 20.10 3.97
CA ILE A 41 -7.89 20.13 4.75
C ILE A 41 -8.53 18.75 5.01
N TYR A 42 -8.14 17.72 4.25
CA TYR A 42 -8.69 16.36 4.29
C TYR A 42 -7.70 15.31 4.79
N ARG A 43 -6.39 15.60 4.74
CA ARG A 43 -5.31 14.61 4.91
C ARG A 43 -5.41 13.81 6.19
N ASP A 44 -5.68 14.45 7.33
CA ASP A 44 -5.64 13.82 8.65
C ASP A 44 -7.03 13.63 9.28
N LYS A 45 -8.07 13.69 8.45
CA LYS A 45 -9.47 13.70 8.88
C LYS A 45 -10.28 12.61 8.20
N LEU A 46 -11.38 12.25 8.86
CA LEU A 46 -12.50 11.55 8.25
C LEU A 46 -13.53 12.59 7.83
N ASN A 47 -13.75 12.69 6.51
CA ASN A 47 -14.73 13.61 5.93
C ASN A 47 -16.05 12.89 5.75
N GLY A 48 -17.17 13.57 5.84
CA GLY A 48 -18.45 12.87 5.88
C GLY A 48 -19.64 13.77 5.77
N TRP A 49 -20.79 13.16 6.02
CA TRP A 49 -22.08 13.82 6.04
C TRP A 49 -22.88 13.34 7.23
N THR A 50 -23.61 14.26 7.86
CA THR A 50 -24.46 13.96 9.01
C THR A 50 -25.72 14.82 8.98
N HIS A 51 -26.77 14.35 9.67
CA HIS A 51 -27.98 15.14 9.86
C HIS A 51 -27.81 16.09 11.05
N CYS A 52 -27.59 17.37 10.77
CA CYS A 52 -27.55 18.40 11.79
C CYS A 52 -28.93 18.55 12.44
N ARG A 53 -29.05 18.24 13.73
CA ARG A 53 -30.31 18.39 14.47
C ARG A 53 -30.71 19.85 14.66
N THR A 54 -29.73 20.75 14.81
CA THR A 54 -29.96 22.19 15.05
C THR A 54 -30.62 22.88 13.86
N TYR A 55 -30.15 22.59 12.64
CA TYR A 55 -30.67 23.22 11.42
C TYR A 55 -31.61 22.34 10.60
N GLY A 56 -31.85 21.09 11.06
CA GLY A 56 -32.71 20.12 10.38
C GLY A 56 -32.23 19.69 9.00
N ARG A 57 -30.95 19.90 8.67
CA ARG A 57 -30.38 19.66 7.33
C ARG A 57 -29.29 18.60 7.36
N TYR A 58 -29.20 17.84 6.27
CA TYR A 58 -28.09 16.93 6.01
C TYR A 58 -26.94 17.75 5.40
N GLY A 59 -25.75 17.68 6.00
CA GLY A 59 -24.64 18.54 5.64
C GLY A 59 -23.29 17.89 5.87
N SER A 60 -22.26 18.48 5.25
CA SER A 60 -20.89 18.00 5.37
C SER A 60 -20.35 18.16 6.79
N THR A 61 -19.43 17.28 7.17
CA THR A 61 -18.73 17.30 8.44
C THR A 61 -17.34 16.68 8.27
N SER A 62 -16.41 17.05 9.13
CA SER A 62 -15.08 16.44 9.18
C SER A 62 -14.68 16.26 10.63
N ILE A 63 -14.16 15.08 10.96
CA ILE A 63 -13.71 14.75 12.32
C ILE A 63 -12.26 14.29 12.30
N GLU A 64 -11.57 14.52 13.41
CA GLU A 64 -10.30 13.85 13.68
C GLU A 64 -10.56 12.40 14.09
N CYS A 65 -9.71 11.50 13.60
CA CYS A 65 -9.80 10.09 13.93
C CYS A 65 -8.41 9.61 14.36
N ALA A 66 -8.10 9.77 15.65
CA ALA A 66 -6.78 9.42 16.18
C ALA A 66 -6.35 7.97 15.88
N PRO A 67 -7.23 6.95 15.97
CA PRO A 67 -6.84 5.58 15.60
C PRO A 67 -6.45 5.45 14.12
N LEU A 68 -7.12 6.17 13.22
CA LEU A 68 -6.80 6.16 11.78
C LEU A 68 -5.38 6.68 11.51
N LEU A 69 -4.96 7.75 12.21
CA LEU A 69 -3.61 8.32 12.08
C LEU A 69 -2.51 7.39 12.61
N ARG A 70 -2.87 6.42 13.45
CA ARG A 70 -1.95 5.42 14.02
C ARG A 70 -1.97 4.08 13.27
N VAL A 71 -2.66 3.99 12.13
CA VAL A 71 -2.76 2.72 11.36
C VAL A 71 -1.39 2.25 10.90
N GLY A 72 -0.52 3.15 10.42
CA GLY A 72 0.83 2.81 9.99
C GLY A 72 1.84 2.76 11.13
N SER A 73 2.84 1.89 10.98
CA SER A 73 4.06 1.88 11.78
C SER A 73 5.30 1.82 10.88
N GLU A 74 6.41 2.38 11.36
CA GLU A 74 7.72 2.30 10.72
C GLU A 74 8.76 1.85 11.76
N MET A 75 9.57 0.86 11.40
CA MET A 75 10.75 0.45 12.14
C MET A 75 11.98 0.59 11.23
N GLN A 76 13.11 0.97 11.80
CA GLN A 76 14.36 1.12 11.07
C GLN A 76 15.48 0.34 11.74
N ILE A 77 16.22 -0.44 10.94
CA ILE A 77 17.42 -1.16 11.36
C ILE A 77 18.61 -0.53 10.64
N GLN A 78 19.58 -0.07 11.42
CA GLN A 78 20.83 0.46 10.89
C GLN A 78 21.79 -0.66 10.58
N ARG A 79 22.58 -0.51 9.50
CA ARG A 79 23.61 -1.47 9.08
C ARG A 79 23.05 -2.90 8.96
N TRP A 80 21.82 -3.03 8.47
CA TRP A 80 21.24 -4.32 8.15
C TRP A 80 22.06 -4.95 7.03
N ARG A 81 22.41 -6.22 7.21
CA ARG A 81 23.19 -7.00 6.25
C ARG A 81 22.30 -8.01 5.57
N CYS A 82 22.43 -8.12 4.26
CA CYS A 82 21.74 -9.12 3.48
C CYS A 82 22.60 -9.56 2.31
N ASP A 83 22.26 -10.71 1.75
CA ASP A 83 22.81 -11.12 0.45
C ASP A 83 22.01 -10.45 -0.68
N ILE A 84 22.66 -10.12 -1.80
CA ILE A 84 22.02 -9.57 -3.01
C ILE A 84 20.83 -10.42 -3.50
N GLN A 85 20.85 -11.74 -3.24
CA GLN A 85 19.77 -12.65 -3.57
C GLN A 85 18.49 -12.39 -2.75
N GLN A 86 18.57 -11.70 -1.61
CA GLN A 86 17.40 -11.38 -0.78
C GLN A 86 16.61 -10.15 -1.26
N VAL A 87 17.14 -9.35 -2.19
CA VAL A 87 16.41 -8.21 -2.76
C VAL A 87 15.45 -8.72 -3.83
N ASP A 88 14.19 -8.31 -3.79
CA ASP A 88 13.11 -8.78 -4.68
C ASP A 88 12.73 -7.77 -5.75
N GLY A 89 13.15 -6.51 -5.61
CA GLY A 89 12.78 -5.47 -6.56
C GLY A 89 13.35 -4.10 -6.26
N PHE A 90 12.85 -3.11 -7.00
CA PHE A 90 13.38 -1.75 -7.03
C PHE A 90 12.29 -0.69 -6.84
N SER A 91 12.69 0.49 -6.35
CA SER A 91 11.83 1.68 -6.39
C SER A 91 11.92 2.43 -7.71
N ALA A 92 13.08 2.41 -8.38
CA ALA A 92 13.29 3.16 -9.61
C ALA A 92 14.06 2.34 -10.67
N SER A 93 13.67 2.52 -11.93
CA SER A 93 14.36 1.96 -13.08
C SER A 93 14.04 2.74 -14.34
N LYS A 94 14.93 2.65 -15.35
CA LYS A 94 14.63 3.10 -16.72
C LYS A 94 13.66 2.16 -17.41
N SER A 95 13.60 0.91 -16.98
CA SER A 95 12.62 -0.08 -17.42
C SER A 95 11.31 0.07 -16.66
N GLU A 96 10.19 -0.26 -17.32
CA GLU A 96 8.87 -0.29 -16.69
C GLU A 96 8.74 -1.53 -15.78
N LEU A 97 9.02 -1.35 -14.49
CA LEU A 97 9.15 -2.44 -13.50
C LEU A 97 7.89 -3.31 -13.37
N LYS A 98 6.70 -2.78 -13.69
CA LYS A 98 5.45 -3.55 -13.59
C LYS A 98 5.31 -4.63 -14.67
N GLU A 99 6.13 -4.60 -15.71
CA GLU A 99 6.13 -5.58 -16.80
C GLU A 99 6.94 -6.84 -16.50
N PHE A 100 7.65 -6.88 -15.36
CA PHE A 100 8.54 -7.97 -15.01
C PHE A 100 8.10 -8.65 -13.73
N ALA A 101 7.99 -9.98 -13.78
CA ALA A 101 7.75 -10.80 -12.60
C ALA A 101 9.02 -10.92 -11.75
N THR A 102 10.20 -11.02 -12.39
CA THR A 102 11.49 -11.16 -11.72
C THR A 102 12.55 -10.22 -12.26
N MET A 103 13.63 -10.00 -11.49
CA MET A 103 14.77 -9.22 -11.95
C MET A 103 15.60 -9.96 -13.02
N ASP A 104 15.58 -11.28 -13.00
CA ASP A 104 16.17 -12.13 -14.03
C ASP A 104 15.49 -11.86 -15.38
N ASP A 105 14.14 -11.84 -15.42
CA ASP A 105 13.39 -11.50 -16.64
C ASP A 105 13.77 -10.10 -17.16
N MET A 106 13.95 -9.15 -16.24
CA MET A 106 14.34 -7.78 -16.59
C MET A 106 15.71 -7.72 -17.24
N VAL A 107 16.73 -8.34 -16.63
CA VAL A 107 18.09 -8.26 -17.15
C VAL A 107 18.25 -9.06 -18.44
N VAL A 108 17.63 -10.25 -18.55
CA VAL A 108 17.67 -11.06 -19.78
C VAL A 108 17.03 -10.32 -20.95
N ARG A 109 15.89 -9.65 -20.72
CA ARG A 109 15.16 -8.96 -21.79
C ARG A 109 15.80 -7.63 -22.17
N ASN A 110 16.21 -6.83 -21.18
CA ASN A 110 16.56 -5.42 -21.40
C ASN A 110 18.06 -5.12 -21.30
N SER A 111 18.89 -6.04 -20.80
CA SER A 111 20.35 -5.84 -20.67
C SER A 111 21.16 -7.14 -20.83
N PRO A 112 20.95 -7.92 -21.91
CA PRO A 112 21.69 -9.16 -22.14
C PRO A 112 23.22 -8.94 -22.19
N GLU A 113 23.69 -7.78 -22.64
CA GLU A 113 25.11 -7.42 -22.68
C GLU A 113 25.76 -7.29 -21.29
N MET A 114 24.97 -7.11 -20.24
CA MET A 114 25.48 -7.06 -18.86
C MET A 114 25.70 -8.46 -18.27
N ILE A 115 25.16 -9.50 -18.92
CA ILE A 115 25.20 -10.91 -18.51
C ILE A 115 25.69 -11.85 -19.63
N ASP A 116 26.35 -11.30 -20.64
CA ASP A 116 26.95 -12.03 -21.78
C ASP A 116 27.96 -13.10 -21.36
N GLU A 117 28.57 -12.92 -20.19
CA GLU A 117 29.52 -13.83 -19.56
C GLU A 117 29.18 -14.00 -18.07
N ILE A 118 29.14 -15.25 -17.61
CA ILE A 118 28.97 -15.58 -16.19
C ILE A 118 30.35 -15.79 -15.57
N SER A 119 30.97 -14.71 -15.10
CA SER A 119 32.29 -14.76 -14.48
C SER A 119 32.46 -13.79 -13.30
N PRO A 120 33.39 -14.06 -12.37
CA PRO A 120 33.68 -13.16 -11.25
C PRO A 120 34.10 -11.76 -11.70
N ALA A 121 34.80 -11.65 -12.84
CA ALA A 121 35.21 -10.37 -13.40
C ALA A 121 34.01 -9.54 -13.88
N LYS A 122 33.05 -10.17 -14.56
CA LYS A 122 31.81 -9.50 -15.00
C LYS A 122 30.94 -9.11 -13.80
N LEU A 123 30.85 -9.96 -12.77
CA LEU A 123 30.18 -9.64 -11.51
C LEU A 123 30.80 -8.39 -10.87
N ALA A 124 32.13 -8.37 -10.69
CA ALA A 124 32.83 -7.22 -10.12
C ALA A 124 32.60 -5.94 -10.94
N LYS A 125 32.60 -6.04 -12.28
CA LYS A 125 32.31 -4.91 -13.17
C LYS A 125 30.92 -4.33 -12.94
N ASN A 126 29.89 -5.17 -12.80
CA ASN A 126 28.52 -4.71 -12.53
C ASN A 126 28.39 -4.10 -11.13
N LEU A 127 29.02 -4.70 -10.11
CA LEU A 127 29.01 -4.19 -8.73
C LEU A 127 29.76 -2.85 -8.58
N ALA A 128 30.77 -2.60 -9.40
CA ALA A 128 31.53 -1.35 -9.40
C ALA A 128 30.78 -0.16 -10.04
N TRP A 129 29.54 -0.35 -10.50
CA TRP A 129 28.77 0.73 -11.11
C TRP A 129 28.36 1.78 -10.06
N ASP A 130 28.76 3.02 -10.27
CA ASP A 130 28.62 4.10 -9.28
C ASP A 130 27.15 4.43 -8.91
N GLU A 131 26.19 4.12 -9.79
CA GLU A 131 24.77 4.32 -9.46
C GLU A 131 24.16 3.20 -8.59
N ILE A 132 24.92 2.15 -8.24
CA ILE A 132 24.54 1.20 -7.18
C ILE A 132 24.92 1.83 -5.84
N ARG A 133 24.14 2.85 -5.44
CA ARG A 133 24.52 3.74 -4.34
C ARG A 133 24.52 3.03 -2.99
N ILE A 134 23.77 1.95 -2.83
CA ILE A 134 23.87 1.11 -1.62
C ILE A 134 25.28 0.54 -1.39
N ILE A 135 26.11 0.45 -2.44
CA ILE A 135 27.53 0.04 -2.37
C ILE A 135 28.45 1.27 -2.42
N SER A 136 28.21 2.19 -3.37
CA SER A 136 29.11 3.32 -3.65
C SER A 136 28.91 4.55 -2.75
N HIS A 137 27.69 4.81 -2.26
CA HIS A 137 27.31 6.01 -1.48
C HIS A 137 26.30 5.68 -0.38
N VAL A 138 26.81 5.46 0.85
CA VAL A 138 26.10 4.87 2.01
C VAL A 138 24.76 5.54 2.41
N ASP A 139 24.50 6.79 2.02
CA ASP A 139 23.35 7.57 2.49
C ASP A 139 22.22 7.79 1.46
N HIS A 140 22.32 7.24 0.25
CA HIS A 140 21.36 7.55 -0.83
C HIS A 140 20.31 6.46 -1.08
N ASP A 141 20.71 5.20 -1.07
CA ASP A 141 19.81 4.07 -1.24
C ASP A 141 19.60 3.36 0.10
N TYR A 142 18.45 2.73 0.28
CA TYR A 142 18.14 1.94 1.47
C TYR A 142 17.25 0.75 1.10
N PHE A 143 17.11 -0.20 2.00
CA PHE A 143 16.18 -1.31 1.85
C PHE A 143 14.84 -0.97 2.47
N ALA A 144 13.75 -1.43 1.87
CA ALA A 144 12.42 -1.31 2.45
C ALA A 144 11.58 -2.56 2.25
N THR A 145 10.76 -2.87 3.24
CA THR A 145 9.72 -3.90 3.16
C THR A 145 8.43 -3.35 3.73
N TRP A 146 7.34 -3.61 3.01
CA TRP A 146 6.00 -3.53 3.57
C TRP A 146 5.65 -4.91 4.12
N ALA A 147 5.43 -4.99 5.43
CA ALA A 147 5.38 -6.25 6.14
C ALA A 147 4.22 -7.17 5.67
N TRP A 148 3.13 -6.61 5.13
CA TRP A 148 2.05 -7.37 4.48
C TRP A 148 2.39 -7.87 3.06
N ASP A 149 3.41 -7.31 2.42
CA ASP A 149 3.89 -7.78 1.11
C ASP A 149 5.03 -8.80 1.25
N GLY A 150 5.91 -8.59 2.24
CA GLY A 150 6.97 -9.50 2.66
C GLY A 150 8.26 -9.45 1.85
N ARG A 151 8.25 -8.80 0.67
CA ARG A 151 9.42 -8.66 -0.19
C ARG A 151 10.34 -7.52 0.25
N VAL A 152 11.62 -7.64 -0.07
CA VAL A 152 12.65 -6.62 0.18
C VAL A 152 12.90 -5.82 -1.09
N PHE A 153 12.69 -4.52 -1.04
CA PHE A 153 12.95 -3.64 -2.17
C PHE A 153 14.21 -2.82 -1.90
N LEU A 154 15.03 -2.65 -2.93
CA LEU A 154 16.03 -1.61 -2.94
C LEU A 154 15.36 -0.28 -3.34
N MET A 155 15.34 0.66 -2.41
CA MET A 155 14.81 2.01 -2.61
C MET A 155 15.86 2.88 -3.28
N ASN A 156 16.13 2.57 -4.55
CA ASN A 156 17.14 3.20 -5.37
C ASN A 156 16.63 4.40 -6.16
N SER A 157 17.57 5.15 -6.70
CA SER A 157 17.35 6.20 -7.72
C SER A 157 18.08 5.96 -9.04
N GLY A 158 18.92 4.92 -9.12
CA GLY A 158 19.69 4.53 -10.31
C GLY A 158 20.24 3.10 -10.20
N GLY A 159 21.01 2.64 -11.20
CA GLY A 159 21.77 1.39 -11.10
C GLY A 159 21.00 0.06 -11.13
N SER A 160 19.68 0.05 -11.29
CA SER A 160 18.86 -1.19 -11.19
C SER A 160 19.23 -2.28 -12.21
N HIS A 161 19.64 -1.91 -13.43
CA HIS A 161 20.08 -2.87 -14.45
C HIS A 161 21.39 -3.57 -14.05
N HIS A 162 22.39 -2.80 -13.59
CA HIS A 162 23.66 -3.35 -13.10
C HIS A 162 23.46 -4.18 -11.83
N PHE A 163 22.59 -3.75 -10.91
CA PHE A 163 22.24 -4.52 -9.72
C PHE A 163 21.59 -5.87 -10.10
N ALA A 164 20.60 -5.86 -11.01
CA ALA A 164 19.95 -7.07 -11.48
C ALA A 164 20.94 -8.00 -12.19
N ALA A 165 21.84 -7.47 -13.01
CA ALA A 165 22.91 -8.25 -13.66
C ALA A 165 23.89 -8.86 -12.65
N ALA A 166 24.30 -8.10 -11.63
CA ALA A 166 25.15 -8.60 -10.56
C ALA A 166 24.44 -9.72 -9.80
N LYS A 167 23.17 -9.54 -9.43
CA LYS A 167 22.35 -10.59 -8.79
C LYS A 167 22.28 -11.85 -9.66
N TYR A 168 21.99 -11.70 -10.96
CA TYR A 168 21.86 -12.79 -11.92
C TYR A 168 23.15 -13.62 -12.05
N ILE A 169 24.30 -12.95 -12.14
CA ILE A 169 25.62 -13.59 -12.24
C ILE A 169 26.01 -14.24 -10.91
N ALA A 170 25.86 -13.53 -9.79
CA ALA A 170 26.17 -14.04 -8.45
C ALA A 170 25.41 -15.34 -8.14
N ALA A 171 24.13 -15.41 -8.50
CA ALA A 171 23.31 -16.62 -8.31
C ALA A 171 23.89 -17.82 -9.08
N ARG A 172 24.35 -17.61 -10.32
CA ARG A 172 24.87 -18.67 -11.20
C ARG A 172 26.30 -19.08 -10.87
N LEU A 173 27.06 -18.20 -10.24
CA LEU A 173 28.39 -18.51 -9.69
C LEU A 173 28.30 -19.12 -8.28
N GLU A 174 27.11 -19.20 -7.68
CA GLU A 174 26.91 -19.53 -6.27
C GLU A 174 27.78 -18.66 -5.34
N GLN A 175 28.02 -17.41 -5.76
CA GLN A 175 28.88 -16.47 -5.06
C GLN A 175 28.03 -15.50 -4.24
N PRO A 176 28.11 -15.51 -2.90
CA PRO A 176 27.40 -14.56 -2.07
C PRO A 176 27.94 -13.14 -2.27
N VAL A 177 27.06 -12.15 -2.20
CA VAL A 177 27.39 -10.73 -2.26
C VAL A 177 26.68 -10.05 -1.09
N GLU A 178 27.44 -9.76 -0.04
CA GLU A 178 26.94 -9.05 1.13
C GLU A 178 26.71 -7.57 0.80
N LEU A 179 25.51 -7.09 1.12
CA LEU A 179 25.12 -5.68 1.09
C LEU A 179 24.87 -5.22 2.53
N THR A 180 25.15 -3.95 2.81
CA THR A 180 24.86 -3.34 4.10
C THR A 180 24.18 -2.00 3.90
N GLY A 181 23.13 -1.72 4.67
CA GLY A 181 22.47 -0.41 4.60
C GLY A 181 21.41 -0.19 5.66
N THR A 182 20.73 0.94 5.58
CA THR A 182 19.48 1.15 6.33
C THR A 182 18.41 0.20 5.80
N TYR A 183 17.67 -0.45 6.70
CA TYR A 183 16.48 -1.22 6.36
C TYR A 183 15.25 -0.67 7.06
N LYS A 184 14.24 -0.26 6.28
CA LYS A 184 12.96 0.24 6.76
C LYS A 184 11.87 -0.82 6.64
N ILE A 185 11.10 -1.00 7.71
CA ILE A 185 10.01 -1.96 7.75
C ILE A 185 8.72 -1.21 8.07
N TYR A 186 7.80 -1.21 7.12
CA TYR A 186 6.49 -0.59 7.24
C TYR A 186 5.47 -1.64 7.67
N GLY A 187 4.79 -1.39 8.79
CA GLY A 187 3.79 -2.27 9.37
C GLY A 187 2.44 -1.60 9.54
N LEU A 188 1.50 -2.38 10.09
CA LEU A 188 0.19 -1.90 10.51
C LEU A 188 0.01 -2.13 12.00
N CYS A 189 -0.54 -1.14 12.70
CA CYS A 189 -0.83 -1.21 14.12
C CYS A 189 -2.17 -1.95 14.36
N GLU A 190 -2.08 -3.17 14.86
CA GLU A 190 -3.25 -4.01 15.18
C GLU A 190 -4.19 -3.34 16.19
N GLN A 191 -3.63 -2.66 17.20
CA GLN A 191 -4.42 -1.93 18.20
C GLN A 191 -5.25 -0.81 17.55
N ALA A 192 -4.64 0.00 16.69
CA ALA A 192 -5.32 1.08 15.98
C ALA A 192 -6.46 0.56 15.10
N ILE A 193 -6.24 -0.55 14.39
CA ILE A 193 -7.25 -1.20 13.54
C ILE A 193 -8.39 -1.76 14.40
N THR A 194 -8.07 -2.38 15.55
CA THR A 194 -9.07 -2.89 16.49
C THR A 194 -9.94 -1.76 17.06
N GLU A 195 -9.34 -0.64 17.44
CA GLU A 195 -10.07 0.55 17.86
C GLU A 195 -10.99 1.07 16.75
N LEU A 196 -10.52 1.17 15.49
CA LEU A 196 -11.35 1.57 14.36
C LEU A 196 -12.55 0.65 14.15
N ARG A 197 -12.34 -0.66 14.18
CA ARG A 197 -13.40 -1.68 13.97
C ARG A 197 -14.45 -1.68 15.07
N ARG A 198 -14.08 -1.25 16.28
CA ARG A 198 -15.02 -1.07 17.39
C ARG A 198 -15.90 0.17 17.19
N GLU A 199 -15.33 1.25 16.67
CA GLU A 199 -16.03 2.53 16.50
C GLU A 199 -16.83 2.59 15.19
N TYR A 200 -16.38 1.92 14.13
CA TYR A 200 -16.92 2.04 12.77
C TYR A 200 -17.11 0.69 12.07
N GLY A 201 -18.21 0.58 11.33
CA GLY A 201 -18.32 -0.37 10.22
C GLY A 201 -17.55 0.19 9.01
N MET A 202 -16.56 -0.55 8.53
CA MET A 202 -15.63 -0.07 7.50
C MET A 202 -15.80 -0.86 6.20
N PHE A 203 -16.11 -0.18 5.10
CA PHE A 203 -16.40 -0.84 3.82
C PHE A 203 -15.70 -0.17 2.64
N VAL A 204 -15.40 -0.96 1.61
CA VAL A 204 -14.93 -0.43 0.32
C VAL A 204 -16.10 -0.23 -0.62
N LEU A 205 -16.28 1.00 -1.10
CA LEU A 205 -17.30 1.34 -2.08
C LEU A 205 -16.69 1.97 -3.33
N SER A 206 -17.42 1.88 -4.44
CA SER A 206 -17.13 2.66 -5.64
C SER A 206 -17.20 4.16 -5.34
N HIS A 207 -16.23 4.90 -5.86
CA HIS A 207 -16.20 6.37 -5.86
C HIS A 207 -16.47 6.95 -7.26
N GLU A 208 -17.04 6.14 -8.16
CA GLU A 208 -17.55 6.62 -9.45
C GLU A 208 -18.72 7.61 -9.23
N PRO A 209 -18.84 8.69 -10.01
CA PRO A 209 -19.76 9.80 -9.73
C PRO A 209 -21.22 9.37 -9.48
N ASP A 210 -21.76 8.51 -10.34
CA ASP A 210 -23.16 8.05 -10.21
C ASP A 210 -23.35 7.15 -8.98
N ALA A 211 -22.34 6.37 -8.61
CA ALA A 211 -22.38 5.45 -7.46
C ALA A 211 -22.36 6.26 -6.17
N TRP A 212 -21.44 7.20 -6.13
CA TRP A 212 -21.23 8.10 -5.02
C TRP A 212 -22.45 8.98 -4.77
N LEU A 213 -23.03 9.57 -5.83
CA LEU A 213 -24.23 10.39 -5.74
C LEU A 213 -25.41 9.56 -5.20
N GLY A 214 -25.67 8.38 -5.77
CA GLY A 214 -26.75 7.51 -5.31
C GLY A 214 -26.59 7.08 -3.86
N PHE A 215 -25.36 6.75 -3.43
CA PHE A 215 -25.07 6.44 -2.03
C PHE A 215 -25.32 7.63 -1.11
N ASN A 216 -24.81 8.82 -1.46
CA ASN A 216 -25.01 10.03 -0.67
C ASN A 216 -26.50 10.41 -0.55
N GLU A 217 -27.27 10.32 -1.63
CA GLU A 217 -28.72 10.57 -1.60
C GLU A 217 -29.45 9.57 -0.69
N ALA A 218 -29.09 8.28 -0.75
CA ALA A 218 -29.66 7.27 0.12
C ALA A 218 -29.35 7.55 1.60
N MET A 219 -28.10 7.90 1.92
CA MET A 219 -27.70 8.27 3.28
C MET A 219 -28.41 9.53 3.78
N ALA A 220 -28.60 10.53 2.91
CA ALA A 220 -29.32 11.77 3.22
C ALA A 220 -30.81 11.51 3.50
N ARG A 221 -31.49 10.72 2.64
CA ARG A 221 -32.90 10.32 2.83
C ARG A 221 -33.09 9.51 4.10
N PHE A 222 -32.19 8.57 4.35
CA PHE A 222 -32.22 7.76 5.57
C PHE A 222 -31.72 8.54 6.80
N LYS A 223 -31.11 9.72 6.60
CA LYS A 223 -30.51 10.58 7.63
C LYS A 223 -29.48 9.83 8.46
N SER A 224 -28.61 9.06 7.79
CA SER A 224 -27.52 8.29 8.39
C SER A 224 -26.22 9.08 8.33
N THR A 225 -25.44 9.06 9.41
CA THR A 225 -24.09 9.62 9.39
C THR A 225 -23.16 8.63 8.71
N TYR A 226 -22.27 9.12 7.85
CA TYR A 226 -21.14 8.34 7.35
C TYR A 226 -19.94 9.25 7.16
N TYR A 227 -18.76 8.65 7.27
CA TYR A 227 -17.51 9.26 6.85
C TYR A 227 -16.88 8.45 5.73
N TRP A 228 -15.91 9.06 5.08
CA TRP A 228 -15.18 8.48 3.98
C TRP A 228 -13.74 8.98 3.95
N LYS A 229 -12.89 8.19 3.30
CA LYS A 229 -11.51 8.53 3.00
C LYS A 229 -11.06 7.91 1.69
N THR A 230 -10.11 8.56 1.01
CA THR A 230 -9.45 8.00 -0.16
C THR A 230 -8.67 6.75 0.25
N LEU A 231 -8.69 5.71 -0.58
CA LEU A 231 -7.81 4.55 -0.36
C LEU A 231 -6.38 4.86 -0.81
N PRO A 232 -5.35 4.17 -0.27
CA PRO A 232 -4.00 4.25 -0.79
C PRO A 232 -3.93 3.90 -2.28
N ARG A 233 -2.95 4.45 -2.99
CA ARG A 233 -2.65 4.06 -4.38
C ARG A 233 -2.35 2.55 -4.45
N PRO A 234 -2.78 1.85 -5.50
CA PRO A 234 -3.42 2.38 -6.72
C PRO A 234 -4.97 2.45 -6.63
N HIS A 235 -5.58 2.21 -5.47
CA HIS A 235 -7.04 2.09 -5.34
C HIS A 235 -7.78 3.44 -5.20
N ASN A 236 -7.06 4.56 -5.17
CA ASN A 236 -7.57 5.91 -4.93
C ASN A 236 -8.50 6.49 -6.02
N HIS A 237 -8.49 5.95 -7.26
CA HIS A 237 -9.17 6.59 -8.39
C HIS A 237 -10.67 6.24 -8.52
N GLN A 238 -11.08 5.04 -8.09
CA GLN A 238 -12.44 4.53 -8.32
C GLN A 238 -13.08 3.96 -7.06
N ARG A 239 -12.39 4.04 -5.93
CA ARG A 239 -12.84 3.43 -4.68
C ARG A 239 -12.53 4.36 -3.52
N CYS A 240 -13.34 4.23 -2.48
CA CYS A 240 -13.15 4.91 -1.22
C CYS A 240 -13.43 3.96 -0.06
N ALA A 241 -12.85 4.28 1.09
CA ALA A 241 -13.24 3.69 2.36
C ALA A 241 -14.44 4.46 2.90
N ILE A 242 -15.49 3.76 3.33
CA ILE A 242 -16.61 4.28 4.10
C ILE A 242 -16.47 3.85 5.55
N PHE A 243 -16.78 4.76 6.46
CA PHE A 243 -16.78 4.55 7.90
C PHE A 243 -18.18 4.90 8.45
N LEU A 244 -18.87 3.92 9.02
CA LEU A 244 -20.22 4.05 9.56
C LEU A 244 -20.16 3.98 11.09
N PRO A 245 -20.46 5.08 11.82
CA PRO A 245 -20.38 5.09 13.28
C PRO A 245 -21.30 4.04 13.91
N LEU A 246 -20.75 3.03 14.58
CA LEU A 246 -21.55 1.92 15.10
C LEU A 246 -22.41 2.31 16.33
N LYS A 247 -22.05 3.41 17.00
CA LYS A 247 -22.83 3.99 18.10
C LYS A 247 -24.12 4.67 17.63
N GLU A 248 -24.25 4.96 16.33
CA GLU A 248 -25.46 5.56 15.76
C GLU A 248 -26.37 4.50 15.15
N LYS A 249 -27.62 4.39 15.63
CA LYS A 249 -28.58 3.35 15.21
C LYS A 249 -28.75 3.24 13.69
N ARG A 250 -28.81 4.38 12.98
CA ARG A 250 -28.98 4.40 11.51
C ARG A 250 -27.72 3.92 10.79
N SER A 251 -26.56 4.43 11.18
CA SER A 251 -25.29 4.06 10.58
C SER A 251 -24.94 2.60 10.84
N ALA A 252 -25.21 2.09 12.04
CA ALA A 252 -25.09 0.68 12.38
C ALA A 252 -26.02 -0.21 11.53
N MET A 253 -27.25 0.26 11.24
CA MET A 253 -28.17 -0.45 10.33
C MET A 253 -27.63 -0.49 8.90
N VAL A 254 -27.07 0.61 8.39
CA VAL A 254 -26.43 0.63 7.08
C VAL A 254 -25.24 -0.32 7.05
N ALA A 255 -24.41 -0.34 8.09
CA ALA A 255 -23.25 -1.24 8.17
C ALA A 255 -23.69 -2.72 8.10
N ARG A 256 -24.78 -3.07 8.79
CA ARG A 256 -25.39 -4.40 8.73
C ARG A 256 -25.86 -4.74 7.31
N ILE A 257 -26.56 -3.82 6.65
CA ILE A 257 -27.03 -4.02 5.27
C ILE A 257 -25.86 -4.25 4.32
N LEU A 258 -24.80 -3.42 4.39
CA LEU A 258 -23.62 -3.59 3.54
C LEU A 258 -22.95 -4.95 3.77
N LYS A 259 -22.84 -5.38 5.03
CA LYS A 259 -22.31 -6.71 5.38
C LYS A 259 -23.18 -7.85 4.84
N GLU A 260 -24.50 -7.79 5.03
CA GLU A 260 -25.47 -8.77 4.53
C GLU A 260 -25.47 -8.85 2.98
N ASN A 261 -25.05 -7.79 2.31
CA ASN A 261 -24.94 -7.71 0.84
C ASN A 261 -23.50 -7.93 0.32
N ASN A 262 -22.63 -8.54 1.12
CA ASN A 262 -21.26 -8.93 0.74
C ASN A 262 -20.39 -7.77 0.23
N PHE A 263 -20.57 -6.57 0.78
CA PHE A 263 -19.58 -5.51 0.59
C PHE A 263 -18.29 -5.89 1.33
N GLN A 264 -17.13 -5.59 0.73
CA GLN A 264 -15.85 -5.90 1.36
C GLN A 264 -15.69 -5.11 2.66
N ASP A 265 -15.50 -5.85 3.76
CA ASP A 265 -15.16 -5.30 5.07
C ASP A 265 -13.67 -4.88 5.08
N LEU A 266 -13.44 -3.58 4.98
CA LEU A 266 -12.09 -3.01 4.99
C LEU A 266 -11.41 -3.21 6.34
N GLY A 267 -12.17 -3.17 7.44
CA GLY A 267 -11.63 -3.37 8.77
C GLY A 267 -11.07 -4.79 8.96
N ALA A 268 -11.83 -5.79 8.52
CA ALA A 268 -11.38 -7.19 8.52
C ALA A 268 -10.18 -7.40 7.58
N TYR A 269 -10.20 -6.78 6.40
CA TYR A 269 -9.06 -6.84 5.46
C TYR A 269 -7.78 -6.27 6.09
N LEU A 270 -7.83 -5.05 6.67
CA LEU A 270 -6.68 -4.45 7.35
C LEU A 270 -6.21 -5.25 8.56
N ALA A 271 -7.12 -5.87 9.31
CA ALA A 271 -6.75 -6.75 10.43
C ALA A 271 -5.97 -7.98 9.94
N GLY A 272 -6.36 -8.57 8.80
CA GLY A 272 -5.60 -9.64 8.17
C GLY A 272 -4.18 -9.20 7.77
N LEU A 273 -4.04 -8.01 7.18
CA LEU A 273 -2.73 -7.46 6.83
C LEU A 273 -1.88 -7.14 8.07
N ALA A 274 -2.48 -6.69 9.16
CA ALA A 274 -1.78 -6.41 10.42
C ALA A 274 -1.22 -7.69 11.05
N ALA A 275 -2.01 -8.77 11.08
CA ALA A 275 -1.55 -10.07 11.56
C ALA A 275 -0.37 -10.60 10.72
N GLN A 276 -0.42 -10.46 9.40
CA GLN A 276 0.70 -10.79 8.52
C GLN A 276 1.93 -9.92 8.80
N SER A 277 1.72 -8.62 9.02
CA SER A 277 2.79 -7.67 9.30
C SER A 277 3.56 -8.04 10.56
N GLN A 278 2.85 -8.42 11.63
CA GLN A 278 3.49 -8.81 12.90
C GLN A 278 4.38 -10.05 12.73
N ALA A 279 3.95 -11.02 11.92
CA ALA A 279 4.74 -12.22 11.64
C ALA A 279 6.07 -11.90 10.91
N VAL A 280 6.07 -10.92 10.00
CA VAL A 280 7.29 -10.47 9.31
C VAL A 280 8.18 -9.66 10.25
N ILE A 281 7.62 -8.72 11.03
CA ILE A 281 8.37 -7.90 11.97
C ILE A 281 9.10 -8.79 12.99
N ASN A 282 8.43 -9.80 13.55
CA ASN A 282 9.01 -10.73 14.52
C ASN A 282 10.18 -11.56 13.95
N LYS A 283 10.18 -11.83 12.63
CA LYS A 283 11.29 -12.56 11.98
C LYS A 283 12.54 -11.70 11.84
N VAL A 284 12.37 -10.40 11.61
CA VAL A 284 13.48 -9.48 11.37
C VAL A 284 14.02 -8.88 12.67
N ASN A 285 13.19 -8.78 13.70
CA ASN A 285 13.58 -8.30 15.02
C ASN A 285 12.90 -9.16 16.10
N PRO A 286 13.47 -10.33 16.46
CA PRO A 286 12.91 -11.17 17.52
C PRO A 286 12.97 -10.44 18.87
N PRO A 287 12.01 -10.70 19.78
CA PRO A 287 11.92 -10.07 21.08
C PRO A 287 13.10 -10.38 22.00
#